data_AF-A0A925BGA6-F1
#
_entry.id   AF-A0A925BGA6-F1
#
_cell.length_a   1.000
_cell.length_b   1.000
_cell.length_c   1.000
_cell.angle_alpha   90.00
_cell.angle_beta   90.00
_cell.angle_gamma   90.00
#
_symmetry.space_group_name_H-M   'P 1'
#
loop_
_entity.id
_entity.type
_entity.pdbx_description
1 polymer ?
#
loop_
_entity_poly.entity_id
_entity_poly.type
_entity_poly.pdbx_seq_one_letter_code
_entity_poly.pdbx_strand_id
1 'polypeptide(L)' 'MLGREGVFLNTVGDIHVLPKVLDAASRFEGRPSDADMQELVAKAEMSPLFV' A
#
# COMPACT_ATOMS: atom_id res chain seq x y z
N MET A 1 -21.72 0.18 0.32
CA MET A 1 -21.89 1.60 -0.05
C MET A 1 -20.52 2.20 -0.31
N LEU A 2 -20.27 2.77 -1.48
CA LEU A 2 -18.96 3.35 -1.88
C LEU A 2 -18.97 4.88 -2.03
N GLY A 3 -20.06 5.56 -1.67
CA GLY A 3 -20.19 7.01 -1.80
C GLY A 3 -20.69 7.63 -0.50
N ARG A 4 -19.82 7.75 0.51
CA ARG A 4 -20.12 8.53 1.73
C ARG A 4 -19.50 9.91 1.58
N GLU A 5 -20.30 10.95 1.75
CA GLU A 5 -19.84 12.34 1.68
C GLU A 5 -18.68 12.57 2.68
N GLY A 6 -17.64 13.28 2.24
CA GLY A 6 -16.42 13.52 3.03
C GLY A 6 -15.46 12.33 3.11
N VAL A 7 -15.76 11.19 2.49
CA VAL A 7 -14.85 10.03 2.42
C VAL A 7 -14.42 9.79 0.98
N PHE A 8 -13.13 10.02 0.72
CA PHE A 8 -12.52 9.63 -0.54
C PHE A 8 -11.95 8.22 -0.42
N LEU A 9 -12.53 7.27 -1.15
CA LEU A 9 -11.94 5.95 -1.28
C LEU A 9 -10.82 6.02 -2.34
N ASN A 10 -9.57 6.01 -1.88
CA ASN A 10 -8.43 5.83 -2.77
C ASN A 10 -8.50 4.43 -3.38
N THR A 11 -8.97 4.34 -4.62
CA THR A 11 -8.89 3.12 -5.43
C THR A 11 -7.66 3.20 -6.34
N VAL A 12 -7.22 2.07 -6.89
CA VAL A 12 -6.13 2.08 -7.90
C VAL A 12 -6.52 2.87 -9.15
N GLY A 13 -7.82 3.08 -9.41
CA GLY A 13 -8.30 3.93 -10.50
C GLY A 13 -8.13 5.44 -10.26
N ASP A 14 -7.70 5.86 -9.06
CA ASP A 14 -7.35 7.25 -8.80
C ASP A 14 -6.12 7.68 -9.63
N ILE A 15 -6.18 8.87 -10.23
CA ILE A 15 -5.14 9.36 -11.16
C ILE A 15 -3.78 9.63 -10.50
N HIS A 16 -3.73 9.79 -9.18
CA HIS A 16 -2.50 9.98 -8.42
C HIS A 16 -1.96 8.68 -7.83
N VAL A 17 -2.83 7.67 -7.62
CA VAL A 17 -2.44 6.33 -7.15
C VAL A 17 -2.00 5.45 -8.33
N LEU A 18 -2.73 5.48 -9.45
CA LEU A 18 -2.49 4.61 -10.61
C LEU A 18 -1.03 4.65 -11.10
N PRO A 19 -0.37 5.81 -11.28
CA PRO A 19 1.01 5.85 -11.75
C PRO A 19 1.98 5.16 -10.79
N LYS A 20 1.75 5.26 -9.46
CA LYS A 20 2.60 4.63 -8.45
C LYS A 20 2.49 3.11 -8.49
N VAL A 21 1.27 2.60 -8.72
CA VAL A 21 1.03 1.16 -8.83
C VAL A 21 1.65 0.61 -10.11
N LEU A 22 1.50 1.29 -11.24
CA LEU A 22 2.10 0.87 -12.50
C LEU A 22 3.64 0.88 -12.43
N ASP A 23 4.23 1.90 -11.82
CA ASP A 23 5.68 1.98 -11.59
C ASP A 23 6.18 0.82 -10.71
N ALA A 24 5.51 0.53 -9.58
CA ALA A 24 5.84 -0.61 -8.73
C ALA A 24 5.70 -1.95 -9.46
N ALA A 25 4.64 -2.13 -10.25
CA ALA A 25 4.42 -3.35 -11.04
C ALA A 25 5.51 -3.54 -12.11
N SER A 26 5.96 -2.46 -12.75
CA SER A 26 7.00 -2.53 -13.79
C SER A 26 8.37 -2.96 -13.26
N ARG A 27 8.63 -2.76 -11.96
CA ARG A 27 9.88 -3.10 -11.27
C ARG A 27 9.73 -4.32 -10.35
N PHE A 28 8.63 -5.06 -10.46
CA PHE A 28 8.36 -6.18 -9.59
C PHE A 28 9.23 -7.39 -9.97
N GLU A 29 10.12 -7.79 -9.05
CA GLU A 29 10.98 -8.97 -9.20
C GLU A 29 10.49 -10.17 -8.36
N GLY A 30 9.71 -9.91 -7.32
CA GLY A 30 9.20 -10.92 -6.40
C GLY A 30 8.71 -10.31 -5.09
N ARG A 31 8.18 -11.16 -4.20
CA ARG A 31 7.83 -10.71 -2.84
C ARG A 31 9.12 -10.42 -2.03
N PRO A 32 9.13 -9.41 -1.15
CA PRO A 32 10.22 -9.22 -0.19
C PRO A 32 10.42 -10.45 0.69
N SER A 33 11.64 -10.64 1.21
CA SER A 33 11.89 -11.69 2.18
C SER A 33 11.21 -11.39 3.51
N ASP A 34 11.01 -12.42 4.33
CA ASP A 34 10.41 -12.22 5.66
C ASP A 34 11.29 -11.33 6.55
N ALA A 35 12.62 -11.35 6.36
CA ALA A 35 13.57 -10.49 7.05
C ALA A 35 13.41 -9.02 6.64
N ASP A 36 13.30 -8.75 5.33
CA ASP A 36 13.08 -7.38 4.82
C ASP A 36 11.75 -6.81 5.33
N MET A 37 10.72 -7.65 5.40
CA MET A 37 9.42 -7.27 5.94
C MET A 37 9.49 -6.95 7.44
N GLN A 38 10.22 -7.74 8.23
CA GLN A 38 10.41 -7.47 9.66
C GLN A 38 11.18 -6.17 9.90
N GLU A 39 12.21 -5.90 9.11
CA GLU A 39 12.97 -4.65 9.19
C GLU A 39 12.08 -3.44 8.86
N LEU A 40 11.23 -3.54 7.84
CA LEU A 40 10.28 -2.49 7.48
C LEU A 40 9.31 -2.18 8.64
N VAL A 41 8.74 -3.22 9.26
CA VAL A 41 7.83 -3.07 10.41
C VAL A 41 8.50 -2.33 11.55
N ALA A 42 9.75 -2.71 11.89
CA ALA A 42 10.50 -2.08 12.95
C ALA A 42 10.82 -0.61 12.64
N LYS A 43 11.32 -0.31 11.43
CA LYS A 43 11.70 1.06 11.02
C LYS A 43 10.52 2.03 10.97
N ALA A 44 9.36 1.53 10.56
CA ALA A 44 8.16 2.35 10.40
C ALA A 44 7.25 2.34 11.64
N GLU A 45 7.69 1.74 12.74
CA GLU A 45 6.93 1.61 13.99
C GLU A 45 5.49 1.11 13.76
N MET A 46 5.35 0.15 12.83
CA MET A 46 4.03 -0.31 12.38
C MET A 46 3.33 -1.07 13.50
N SER A 47 2.06 -0.74 13.72
CA SER A 47 1.17 -1.45 14.64
C SER A 47 0.01 -2.09 13.88
N PRO A 48 -0.52 -3.22 14.37
CA PRO A 48 -1.68 -3.85 13.76
C PRO A 48 -2.90 -2.93 13.89
N LEU A 49 -3.63 -2.76 12.78
CA LEU A 49 -4.88 -1.98 12.75
C LEU A 49 -6.06 -2.71 13.40
N PHE A 50 -5.98 -4.04 13.50
CA PHE A 50 -7.00 -4.90 14.09
C PHE A 50 -6.32 -5.90 15.03
N VAL A 51 -6.90 -6.10 16.21
CA VAL A 51 -6.50 -7.08 17.23
C VAL A 51 -7.54 -8.17 17.39
#